data_AF-A0A5C3PQ83-F1
#
_entry.id   AF-A0A5C3PQ83-F1
#
_cell.length_a   1.000
_cell.length_b   1.000
_cell.length_c   1.000
_cell.angle_alpha   90.00
_cell.angle_beta   90.00
_cell.angle_gamma   90.00
#
_symmetry.space_group_name_H-M   'P 1'
#
loop_
_entity.id
_entity.type
_entity.pdbx_description
1 polymer ?
#
loop_
_entity_poly.entity_id
_entity_poly.type
_entity_poly.pdbx_seq_one_letter_code
_entity_poly.pdbx_strand_id
1 'polypeptide(L)'
;MDDEAFWSSDPNVLRDSEWDKISSEFTTVGYREGITAGKEGALQEGFDDGFARVGAPIGRELGILRGLSSALLAFLSRPASTPSPATSSSSQLSNSPALVNEVRDIAAALANVRFSDIAPPDLEAIAHAREHLETSNAMDKDEDAADLTDPAKLNEEIKDKRDMESLEDLMAQMGAPGTTSTGAAPAQTRPTANDVTQMKQRLMGIAQGLGLALQWS
;
A
#
# COMPACT_ATOMS: atom_id res chain seq x y z
N MET A 1 -13.03 -73.13 12.86
CA MET A 1 -13.48 -72.56 14.14
C MET A 1 -12.50 -71.43 14.45
N ASP A 2 -12.62 -70.28 13.80
CA ASP A 2 -11.71 -69.13 14.01
C ASP A 2 -12.42 -67.78 13.77
N ASP A 3 -13.74 -67.70 14.04
CA ASP A 3 -14.55 -66.50 13.77
C ASP A 3 -15.11 -65.83 15.05
N GLU A 4 -14.64 -66.20 16.25
CA GLU A 4 -15.07 -65.58 17.52
C GLU A 4 -14.05 -64.58 18.10
N ALA A 5 -12.81 -64.56 17.63
CA ALA A 5 -11.75 -63.70 18.17
C ALA A 5 -11.85 -62.23 17.73
N PHE A 6 -12.67 -61.92 16.71
CA PHE A 6 -12.87 -60.55 16.24
C PHE A 6 -13.73 -59.72 17.23
N TRP A 7 -14.64 -60.37 17.96
CA TRP A 7 -15.58 -59.73 18.88
C TRP A 7 -15.13 -59.73 20.35
N SER A 8 -14.04 -60.41 20.70
CA SER A 8 -13.40 -60.31 22.03
C SER A 8 -12.40 -59.15 22.11
N SER A 9 -12.63 -58.07 21.36
CA SER A 9 -11.86 -56.84 21.51
C SER A 9 -12.17 -56.27 22.89
N ASP A 10 -11.27 -56.52 23.84
CA ASP A 10 -11.38 -56.04 25.22
C ASP A 10 -11.70 -54.53 25.17
N PRO A 11 -12.80 -54.07 25.79
CA PRO A 11 -13.22 -52.67 25.73
C PRO A 11 -12.13 -51.70 26.22
N ASN A 12 -11.16 -52.17 27.01
CA ASN A 12 -9.98 -51.38 27.36
C ASN A 12 -9.04 -51.14 26.17
N VAL A 13 -8.84 -52.12 25.27
CA VAL A 13 -7.96 -51.98 24.10
C VAL A 13 -8.55 -51.00 23.08
N LEU A 14 -9.88 -51.03 22.89
CA LEU A 14 -10.57 -50.04 22.07
C LEU A 14 -10.42 -48.63 22.65
N ARG A 15 -10.69 -48.47 23.96
CA ARG A 15 -10.53 -47.20 24.66
C ARG A 15 -9.10 -46.66 24.57
N ASP A 16 -8.10 -47.50 24.78
CA ASP A 16 -6.70 -47.09 24.76
C ASP A 16 -6.28 -46.70 23.33
N SER A 17 -6.78 -47.40 22.30
CA SER A 17 -6.56 -47.02 20.89
C SER A 17 -7.25 -45.72 20.49
N GLU A 18 -8.44 -45.43 21.04
CA GLU A 18 -9.14 -44.16 20.84
C GLU A 18 -8.41 -43.03 21.56
N TRP A 19 -7.91 -43.29 22.77
CA TRP A 19 -7.10 -42.36 23.54
C TRP A 19 -5.81 -41.98 22.80
N ASP A 20 -5.10 -42.95 22.24
CA ASP A 20 -3.87 -42.72 21.49
C ASP A 20 -4.13 -41.92 20.20
N LYS A 21 -5.24 -42.20 19.51
CA LYS A 21 -5.67 -41.41 18.35
C LYS A 21 -5.97 -39.98 18.74
N ILE A 22 -6.78 -39.77 19.78
CA ILE A 22 -7.13 -38.45 20.29
C ILE A 22 -5.88 -37.69 20.74
N SER A 23 -4.96 -38.35 21.46
CA SER A 23 -3.71 -37.74 21.93
C SER A 23 -2.78 -37.34 20.78
N SER A 24 -2.65 -38.18 19.76
CA SER A 24 -1.82 -37.87 18.59
C SER A 24 -2.42 -36.76 17.74
N GLU A 25 -3.75 -36.70 17.62
CA GLU A 25 -4.47 -35.61 16.98
C GLU A 25 -4.30 -34.29 17.74
N PHE A 26 -4.50 -34.28 19.07
CA PHE A 26 -4.27 -33.09 19.90
C PHE A 26 -2.83 -32.59 19.82
N THR A 27 -1.84 -33.49 19.83
CA THR A 27 -0.43 -33.10 19.69
C THR A 27 -0.15 -32.49 18.32
N THR A 28 -0.69 -33.09 17.26
CA THR A 28 -0.51 -32.61 15.88
C THR A 28 -1.20 -31.27 15.64
N VAL A 29 -2.45 -31.14 16.12
CA VAL A 29 -3.24 -29.90 16.03
C VAL A 29 -2.58 -28.81 16.86
N GLY A 30 -2.18 -29.09 18.10
CA GLY A 30 -1.51 -28.12 18.97
C GLY A 30 -0.16 -27.66 18.42
N TYR A 31 0.61 -28.54 17.78
CA TYR A 31 1.85 -28.17 17.09
C TYR A 31 1.59 -27.25 15.89
N ARG A 32 0.59 -27.59 15.05
CA ARG A 32 0.19 -26.75 13.91
C ARG A 32 -0.29 -25.38 14.39
N GLU A 33 -1.18 -25.35 15.38
CA GLU A 33 -1.72 -24.13 15.97
C GLU A 33 -0.61 -23.27 16.58
N GLY A 34 0.36 -23.87 17.28
CA GLY A 34 1.53 -23.17 17.81
C GLY A 34 2.41 -22.54 16.72
N ILE A 35 2.64 -23.24 15.61
CA ILE A 35 3.36 -22.67 14.46
C ILE A 35 2.58 -21.53 13.83
N THR A 36 1.27 -21.72 13.59
CA THR A 36 0.42 -20.70 13.00
C THR A 36 0.36 -19.46 13.88
N ALA A 37 0.15 -19.61 15.18
CA ALA A 37 0.11 -18.50 16.14
C ALA A 37 1.46 -17.77 16.23
N GLY A 38 2.58 -18.50 16.21
CA GLY A 38 3.92 -17.90 16.19
C GLY A 38 4.20 -17.10 14.91
N LYS A 39 3.83 -17.65 13.75
CA LYS A 39 3.95 -16.97 12.45
C LYS A 39 3.05 -15.72 12.39
N GLU A 40 1.81 -15.82 12.84
CA GLU A 40 0.86 -14.71 12.86
C GLU A 40 1.33 -13.59 13.79
N GLY A 41 1.83 -13.93 14.99
CA GLY A 41 2.36 -12.94 15.93
C GLY A 41 3.56 -12.17 15.36
N ALA A 42 4.52 -12.86 14.75
CA ALA A 42 5.68 -12.22 14.13
C ALA A 42 5.29 -11.37 12.90
N LEU A 43 4.32 -11.84 12.10
CA LEU A 43 3.82 -11.10 10.95
C LEU A 43 3.10 -9.82 11.37
N GLN A 44 2.30 -9.87 12.43
CA GLN A 44 1.56 -8.72 12.94
C GLN A 44 2.49 -7.65 13.53
N GLU A 45 3.52 -8.05 14.28
CA GLU A 45 4.52 -7.11 14.79
C GLU A 45 5.24 -6.36 13.66
N GLY A 46 5.62 -7.07 12.59
CA GLY A 46 6.22 -6.46 11.40
C GLY A 46 5.27 -5.48 10.67
N PHE A 47 3.99 -5.84 10.57
CA PHE A 47 2.97 -4.94 10.00
C PHE A 47 2.78 -3.69 10.85
N ASP A 48 2.65 -3.84 12.17
CA ASP A 48 2.41 -2.73 13.09
C ASP A 48 3.57 -1.72 13.06
N ASP A 49 4.82 -2.20 13.01
CA ASP A 49 5.99 -1.34 12.89
C ASP A 49 6.03 -0.60 11.55
N GLY A 50 5.79 -1.31 10.44
CA GLY A 50 5.71 -0.71 9.10
C GLY A 50 4.59 0.33 8.98
N PHE A 51 3.43 0.03 9.56
CA PHE A 51 2.30 0.96 9.61
C PHE A 51 2.63 2.20 10.43
N ALA A 52 3.20 2.04 11.63
CA ALA A 52 3.51 3.16 12.52
C ALA A 52 4.64 4.05 12.00
N ARG A 53 5.71 3.46 11.44
CA ARG A 53 6.91 4.19 11.02
C ARG A 53 6.83 4.78 9.61
N VAL A 54 6.15 4.09 8.69
CA VAL A 54 6.18 4.45 7.26
C VAL A 54 4.78 4.75 6.74
N GLY A 55 3.84 3.82 6.93
CA GLY A 55 2.48 3.91 6.38
C GLY A 55 1.70 5.14 6.85
N ALA A 56 1.51 5.25 8.17
CA ALA A 56 0.70 6.29 8.78
C ALA A 56 1.27 7.71 8.60
N PRO A 57 2.60 7.96 8.76
CA PRO A 57 3.17 9.28 8.51
C PRO A 57 2.99 9.74 7.06
N ILE A 58 3.37 8.90 6.08
CA ILE A 58 3.26 9.24 4.65
C ILE A 58 1.80 9.44 4.25
N GLY A 59 0.91 8.54 4.70
CA GLY A 59 -0.52 8.64 4.43
C GLY A 59 -1.14 9.92 4.98
N ARG A 60 -0.78 10.30 6.22
CA ARG A 60 -1.23 11.55 6.84
C ARG A 60 -0.72 12.76 6.07
N GLU A 61 0.56 12.80 5.73
CA GLU A 61 1.13 13.93 5.00
C GLU A 61 0.48 14.13 3.62
N LEU A 62 0.31 13.05 2.85
CA LEU A 62 -0.39 13.11 1.56
C LEU A 62 -1.85 13.54 1.72
N GLY A 63 -2.54 13.02 2.73
CA GLY A 63 -3.92 13.40 3.03
C GLY A 63 -4.05 14.91 3.30
N ILE A 64 -3.14 15.47 4.09
CA ILE A 64 -3.10 16.91 4.38
C ILE A 64 -2.81 17.71 3.10
N LEU A 65 -1.86 17.28 2.26
CA LEU A 65 -1.55 17.97 1.00
C LEU A 65 -2.74 17.99 0.03
N ARG A 66 -3.45 16.86 -0.11
CA ARG A 66 -4.66 16.76 -0.94
C ARG A 66 -5.81 17.60 -0.38
N GLY A 67 -5.97 17.63 0.94
CA GLY A 67 -6.96 18.48 1.60
C GLY A 67 -6.65 19.97 1.42
N LEU A 68 -5.38 20.35 1.56
CA LEU A 68 -4.91 21.72 1.39
C LEU A 68 -5.11 22.21 -0.05
N SER A 69 -4.71 21.42 -1.05
CA SER A 69 -4.90 21.79 -2.45
C SER A 69 -6.38 21.96 -2.80
N SER A 70 -7.24 21.07 -2.28
CA SER A 70 -8.70 21.16 -2.45
C SER A 70 -9.28 22.42 -1.79
N ALA A 71 -8.83 22.73 -0.56
CA ALA A 71 -9.26 23.93 0.17
C ALA A 71 -8.82 25.23 -0.53
N LEU A 72 -7.58 25.28 -1.02
CA LEU A 72 -7.08 26.42 -1.80
C LEU A 72 -7.86 26.57 -3.11
N LEU A 73 -8.14 25.47 -3.81
CA LEU A 73 -8.93 25.51 -5.05
C LEU A 73 -10.35 26.02 -4.80
N ALA A 74 -11.00 25.60 -3.71
CA ALA A 74 -12.32 26.08 -3.31
C ALA A 74 -12.30 27.58 -2.93
N PHE A 75 -11.25 28.03 -2.24
CA PHE A 75 -11.06 29.44 -1.88
C PHE A 75 -10.88 30.33 -3.12
N LEU A 76 -10.02 29.91 -4.05
CA LEU A 76 -9.73 30.63 -5.29
C LEU A 76 -10.89 30.57 -6.31
N SER A 77 -11.69 29.50 -6.29
CA SER A 77 -12.85 29.36 -7.18
C SER A 77 -14.11 30.04 -6.65
N ARG A 78 -14.06 30.69 -5.47
CA ARG A 78 -15.22 31.35 -4.88
C ARG A 78 -15.54 32.64 -5.65
N PRO A 79 -16.72 32.75 -6.30
CA PRO A 79 -17.10 34.00 -6.95
C PRO A 79 -17.25 35.10 -5.90
N ALA A 80 -16.63 36.26 -6.16
CA ALA A 80 -16.67 37.45 -5.32
C ALA A 80 -18.11 37.99 -5.20
N SER A 81 -18.90 37.35 -4.34
CA SER A 81 -20.30 37.67 -4.07
C SER A 81 -20.37 38.46 -2.77
N THR A 82 -19.79 39.66 -2.77
CA THR A 82 -20.16 40.82 -1.93
C THR A 82 -19.10 41.92 -2.10
N PRO A 83 -19.46 43.14 -2.55
CA PRO A 83 -18.54 44.27 -2.58
C PRO A 83 -18.35 44.81 -1.15
N SER A 84 -17.41 44.25 -0.40
CA SER A 84 -16.94 44.84 0.86
C SER A 84 -15.77 45.79 0.58
N PRO A 85 -15.88 47.10 0.88
CA PRO A 85 -14.94 48.13 0.43
C PRO A 85 -13.59 48.16 1.19
N ALA A 86 -13.25 47.14 1.98
CA ALA A 86 -12.09 47.17 2.88
C ALA A 86 -10.97 46.16 2.54
N THR A 87 -11.06 45.39 1.44
CA THR A 87 -10.07 44.33 1.15
C THR A 87 -9.67 44.28 -0.33
N SER A 88 -9.09 45.37 -0.82
CA SER A 88 -8.77 45.55 -2.25
C SER A 88 -7.54 44.77 -2.73
N SER A 89 -6.67 44.31 -1.83
CA SER A 89 -5.38 43.69 -2.20
C SER A 89 -5.44 42.16 -2.29
N SER A 90 -6.15 41.50 -1.37
CA SER A 90 -6.23 40.01 -1.36
C SER A 90 -7.23 39.47 -2.39
N SER A 91 -8.26 40.24 -2.74
CA SER A 91 -9.27 39.84 -3.73
C SER A 91 -8.74 39.83 -5.18
N GLN A 92 -7.67 40.56 -5.47
CA GLN A 92 -7.04 40.55 -6.79
C GLN A 92 -6.20 39.29 -7.02
N LEU A 93 -5.52 38.80 -5.99
CA LEU A 93 -4.74 37.55 -6.06
C LEU A 93 -5.65 36.31 -6.09
N SER A 94 -6.80 36.34 -5.40
CA SER A 94 -7.71 35.20 -5.32
C SER A 94 -8.40 34.86 -6.64
N ASN A 95 -8.49 35.81 -7.60
CA ASN A 95 -9.16 35.64 -8.88
C ASN A 95 -8.21 35.41 -10.06
N SER A 96 -6.91 35.19 -9.81
CA SER A 96 -5.96 34.95 -10.91
C SER A 96 -6.20 33.57 -11.54
N PRO A 97 -6.60 33.48 -12.83
CA PRO A 97 -6.89 32.21 -13.48
C PRO A 97 -5.63 31.32 -13.60
N ALA A 98 -4.44 31.94 -13.64
CA ALA A 98 -3.17 31.23 -13.65
C ALA A 98 -2.93 30.47 -12.33
N LEU A 99 -3.26 31.10 -11.19
CA LEU A 99 -3.11 30.48 -9.87
C LEU A 99 -4.10 29.33 -9.68
N VAL A 100 -5.33 29.50 -10.15
CA VAL A 100 -6.36 28.44 -10.13
C VAL A 100 -5.90 27.23 -10.94
N ASN A 101 -5.33 27.45 -12.11
CA ASN A 101 -4.81 26.37 -12.95
C ASN A 101 -3.60 25.68 -12.30
N GLU A 102 -2.67 26.45 -11.71
CA GLU A 102 -1.52 25.89 -11.00
C GLU A 102 -1.93 24.99 -9.82
N VAL A 103 -2.88 25.44 -9.00
CA VAL A 103 -3.40 24.63 -7.88
C VAL A 103 -4.14 23.39 -8.39
N ARG A 104 -4.86 23.50 -9.51
CA ARG A 104 -5.54 22.36 -10.16
C ARG A 104 -4.54 21.33 -10.67
N ASP A 105 -3.46 21.77 -11.30
CA ASP A 105 -2.39 20.89 -11.79
C ASP A 105 -1.69 20.17 -10.64
N ILE A 106 -1.39 20.88 -9.55
CA ILE A 106 -0.83 20.29 -8.34
C ILE A 106 -1.80 19.29 -7.72
N ALA A 107 -3.10 19.61 -7.65
CA ALA A 107 -4.11 18.70 -7.12
C ALA A 107 -4.23 17.43 -7.97
N ALA A 108 -4.21 17.55 -9.30
CA ALA A 108 -4.25 16.41 -10.21
C ALA A 108 -3.01 15.51 -10.05
N ALA A 109 -1.82 16.11 -9.99
CA ALA A 109 -0.60 15.33 -9.82
C ALA A 109 -0.50 14.72 -8.40
N LEU A 110 -0.98 15.39 -7.33
CA LEU A 110 -1.11 14.80 -5.99
C LEU A 110 -2.12 13.64 -5.94
N ALA A 111 -3.16 13.66 -6.77
CA ALA A 111 -4.14 12.56 -6.86
C ALA A 111 -3.53 11.30 -7.49
N ASN A 112 -2.60 11.48 -8.43
CA ASN A 112 -1.94 10.37 -9.12
C ASN A 112 -0.80 9.73 -8.32
N VAL A 113 -0.34 10.35 -7.21
CA VAL A 113 0.73 9.76 -6.40
C VAL A 113 0.24 8.55 -5.61
N ARG A 114 0.89 7.40 -5.80
CA ARG A 114 0.62 6.17 -5.06
C ARG A 114 1.58 6.02 -3.88
N PHE A 115 1.18 5.21 -2.91
CA PHE A 115 2.02 4.90 -1.76
C PHE A 115 3.31 4.16 -2.17
N SER A 116 3.22 3.27 -3.17
CA SER A 116 4.34 2.53 -3.74
C SER A 116 5.43 3.42 -4.36
N ASP A 117 5.11 4.64 -4.75
CA ASP A 117 6.05 5.58 -5.39
C ASP A 117 6.79 6.49 -4.37
N ILE A 118 6.23 6.67 -3.17
CA ILE A 118 6.80 7.53 -2.11
C ILE A 118 7.44 6.72 -0.98
N ALA A 119 6.92 5.51 -0.71
CA ALA A 119 7.39 4.69 0.38
C ALA A 119 8.89 4.33 0.16
N PRO A 120 9.75 4.51 1.18
CA PRO A 120 11.11 4.03 1.12
C PRO A 120 11.16 2.53 0.79
N PRO A 121 12.08 2.08 -0.06
CA PRO A 121 12.23 0.66 -0.34
C PRO A 121 12.60 -0.09 0.95
N ASP A 122 11.83 -1.12 1.28
CA ASP A 122 12.09 -1.97 2.43
C ASP A 122 13.30 -2.88 2.15
N LEU A 123 14.46 -2.49 2.68
CA LEU A 123 15.73 -3.19 2.47
C LEU A 123 15.76 -4.56 3.16
N GLU A 124 15.03 -4.73 4.26
CA GLU A 124 14.96 -5.98 5.01
C GLU A 124 14.07 -6.99 4.26
N ALA A 125 12.91 -6.54 3.75
CA ALA A 125 12.08 -7.35 2.89
C ALA A 125 12.79 -7.75 1.58
N ILE A 126 13.58 -6.85 0.98
CA ILE A 126 14.38 -7.16 -0.23
C ILE A 126 15.49 -8.18 0.07
N ALA A 127 16.19 -8.03 1.20
CA ALA A 127 17.23 -8.97 1.60
C ALA A 127 16.64 -10.36 1.89
N HIS A 128 15.54 -10.43 2.64
CA HIS A 128 14.85 -11.67 2.92
C HIS A 128 14.31 -12.34 1.63
N ALA A 129 13.71 -11.57 0.72
CA ALA A 129 13.26 -12.10 -0.56
C ALA A 129 14.42 -12.67 -1.40
N ARG A 130 15.59 -12.03 -1.35
CA ARG A 130 16.80 -12.50 -2.04
C ARG A 130 17.31 -13.82 -1.46
N GLU A 131 17.34 -13.96 -0.14
CA GLU A 131 17.78 -15.18 0.54
C GLU A 131 16.85 -16.37 0.26
N HIS A 132 15.53 -16.15 0.20
CA HIS A 132 14.57 -17.20 -0.18
C HIS A 132 14.69 -17.61 -1.66
N LEU A 133 14.94 -16.66 -2.56
CA LEU A 133 15.14 -16.96 -3.99
C LEU A 133 16.45 -17.74 -4.24
N GLU A 134 17.46 -17.49 -3.40
CA GLU A 134 18.72 -18.23 -3.38
C GLU A 134 18.53 -19.64 -2.79
N THR A 135 17.72 -19.79 -1.72
CA THR A 135 17.39 -21.12 -1.18
C THR A 135 16.52 -21.95 -2.12
N SER A 136 15.58 -21.33 -2.84
CA SER A 136 14.72 -22.03 -3.82
C SER A 136 15.48 -22.43 -5.08
N ASN A 137 16.45 -21.63 -5.53
CA ASN A 137 17.30 -22.01 -6.66
C ASN A 137 18.36 -23.07 -6.30
N ALA A 138 18.69 -23.22 -5.01
CA ALA A 138 19.59 -24.26 -4.53
C ALA A 138 18.89 -25.62 -4.31
N MET A 139 17.55 -25.65 -4.31
CA MET A 139 16.74 -26.84 -4.13
C MET A 139 16.06 -27.19 -5.47
N ASP A 140 16.63 -28.17 -6.16
CA ASP A 140 16.15 -28.65 -7.45
C ASP A 140 14.67 -29.09 -7.37
N LYS A 141 13.97 -28.97 -8.50
CA LYS A 141 12.55 -29.30 -8.69
C LYS A 141 12.18 -30.63 -8.03
N ASP A 142 11.45 -30.59 -6.92
CA ASP A 142 10.53 -31.66 -6.55
C ASP A 142 9.27 -31.04 -5.94
N GLU A 143 8.16 -31.40 -6.59
CA GLU A 143 6.80 -30.94 -6.37
C GLU A 143 6.25 -31.43 -5.01
N ASP A 144 5.19 -30.77 -4.55
CA ASP A 144 4.22 -31.30 -3.56
C ASP A 144 4.52 -31.19 -2.05
N ALA A 145 5.05 -30.06 -1.61
CA ALA A 145 4.72 -29.55 -0.28
C ALA A 145 3.96 -28.22 -0.42
N ALA A 146 2.66 -28.31 -0.67
CA ALA A 146 1.77 -27.16 -0.54
C ALA A 146 1.73 -26.72 0.94
N ASP A 147 2.74 -25.98 1.41
CA ASP A 147 2.60 -25.18 2.61
C ASP A 147 1.61 -24.07 2.26
N LEU A 148 0.41 -24.21 2.83
CA LEU A 148 -0.74 -23.35 2.58
C LEU A 148 -0.54 -21.92 3.12
N THR A 149 0.63 -21.59 3.66
CA THR A 149 0.93 -20.31 4.33
C THR A 149 2.35 -19.78 4.07
N ASP A 150 2.92 -20.07 2.90
CA ASP A 150 4.25 -19.57 2.55
C ASP A 150 4.28 -18.06 2.27
N PRO A 151 5.21 -17.29 2.88
CA PRO A 151 5.43 -15.87 2.60
C PRO A 151 5.85 -15.61 1.14
N ALA A 152 6.27 -16.64 0.41
CA ALA A 152 6.51 -16.59 -1.03
C ALA A 152 5.24 -16.22 -1.83
N LYS A 153 4.06 -16.69 -1.39
CA LYS A 153 2.77 -16.35 -2.05
C LYS A 153 2.40 -14.87 -1.87
N LEU A 154 2.73 -14.28 -0.73
CA LEU A 154 2.56 -12.84 -0.50
C LEU A 154 3.49 -12.02 -1.43
N ASN A 155 4.69 -12.52 -1.70
CA ASN A 155 5.61 -11.87 -2.64
C ASN A 155 5.15 -12.02 -4.10
N GLU A 156 4.58 -13.16 -4.48
CA GLU A 156 3.89 -13.33 -5.76
C GLU A 156 2.72 -12.35 -5.88
N GLU A 157 1.91 -12.19 -4.82
CA GLU A 157 0.81 -11.22 -4.81
C GLU A 157 1.29 -9.76 -4.93
N ILE A 158 2.41 -9.40 -4.29
CA ILE A 158 3.01 -8.06 -4.43
C ILE A 158 3.54 -7.84 -5.86
N LYS A 159 4.13 -8.88 -6.47
CA LYS A 159 4.60 -8.83 -7.85
C LYS A 159 3.43 -8.67 -8.82
N ASP A 160 2.36 -9.44 -8.63
CA ASP A 160 1.13 -9.34 -9.42
C ASP A 160 0.49 -7.95 -9.29
N LYS A 161 0.50 -7.36 -8.08
CA LYS A 161 0.06 -5.97 -7.87
C LYS A 161 0.92 -4.99 -8.65
N ARG A 162 2.25 -5.12 -8.62
CA ARG A 162 3.15 -4.25 -9.42
C ARG A 162 2.95 -4.41 -10.92
N ASP A 163 2.71 -5.62 -11.39
CA ASP A 163 2.46 -5.91 -12.80
C ASP A 163 1.11 -5.32 -13.24
N MET A 164 0.08 -5.42 -12.39
CA MET A 164 -1.21 -4.78 -12.61
C MET A 164 -1.10 -3.25 -12.59
N GLU A 165 -0.32 -2.67 -11.67
CA GLU A 165 -0.03 -1.23 -11.64
C GLU A 165 0.69 -0.78 -12.92
N SER A 166 1.62 -1.59 -13.44
CA SER A 166 2.30 -1.30 -14.71
C SER A 166 1.36 -1.38 -15.90
N LEU A 167 0.38 -2.28 -15.88
CA LEU A 167 -0.62 -2.40 -16.93
C LEU A 167 -1.58 -1.20 -16.93
N GLU A 168 -1.99 -0.74 -15.75
CA GLU A 168 -2.78 0.49 -15.58
C GLU A 168 -2.05 1.71 -16.14
N ASP A 169 -0.74 1.84 -15.88
CA ASP A 169 0.08 2.92 -16.44
C ASP A 169 0.11 2.88 -17.98
N LEU A 170 0.25 1.68 -18.55
CA LEU A 170 0.25 1.47 -20.00
C LEU A 170 -1.13 1.80 -20.61
N MET A 171 -2.22 1.43 -19.92
CA MET A 171 -3.58 1.79 -20.34
C MET A 171 -3.85 3.29 -20.22
N ALA A 172 -3.39 3.95 -19.16
CA ALA A 172 -3.50 5.40 -19.01
C ALA A 172 -2.74 6.15 -20.12
N GLN A 173 -1.58 5.62 -20.54
CA GLN A 173 -0.81 6.14 -21.66
C GLN A 173 -1.53 5.97 -23.01
N MET A 174 -2.31 4.89 -23.20
CA MET A 174 -3.07 4.64 -24.43
C MET A 174 -4.47 5.29 -24.44
N GLY A 175 -5.02 5.63 -23.28
CA GLY A 175 -6.35 6.22 -23.11
C GLY A 175 -6.42 7.73 -23.32
N ALA A 176 -5.29 8.42 -23.51
CA ALA A 176 -5.25 9.86 -23.76
C ALA A 176 -5.78 10.19 -25.18
N PRO A 177 -6.91 10.91 -25.33
CA PRO A 177 -7.49 11.16 -26.64
C PRO A 177 -6.75 12.28 -27.37
N GLY A 178 -6.08 11.93 -28.48
CA GLY A 178 -5.77 12.84 -29.58
C GLY A 178 -4.53 13.72 -29.45
N THR A 179 -3.37 13.18 -29.83
CA THR A 179 -2.42 13.95 -30.65
C THR A 179 -1.74 13.03 -31.65
N THR A 180 -2.02 13.28 -32.93
CA THR A 180 -1.39 12.62 -34.06
C THR A 180 0.05 13.11 -34.18
N SER A 181 0.99 12.17 -34.25
CA SER A 181 2.27 12.28 -34.94
C SER A 181 3.05 13.59 -34.79
N THR A 182 3.98 13.64 -33.82
CA THR A 182 5.40 14.02 -33.95
C THR A 182 5.94 14.43 -32.59
N GLY A 183 7.04 13.80 -32.17
CA GLY A 183 7.73 14.12 -30.92
C GLY A 183 7.33 13.19 -29.78
N ALA A 184 8.29 12.42 -29.30
CA ALA A 184 8.20 11.68 -28.05
C ALA A 184 7.89 12.65 -26.91
N ALA A 185 6.62 12.71 -26.49
CA ALA A 185 6.24 13.35 -25.24
C ALA A 185 6.91 12.57 -24.10
N PRO A 186 7.46 13.25 -23.08
CA PRO A 186 8.19 12.57 -22.02
C PRO A 186 7.22 11.58 -21.36
N ALA A 187 7.68 10.34 -21.18
CA ALA A 187 7.01 9.37 -20.33
C ALA A 187 6.60 10.09 -19.05
N GLN A 188 5.31 10.07 -18.69
CA GLN A 188 4.87 10.66 -17.42
C GLN A 188 5.62 9.90 -16.33
N THR A 189 6.71 10.51 -15.87
CA THR A 189 7.65 9.86 -14.97
C THR A 189 6.93 9.77 -13.63
N ARG A 190 6.90 8.57 -13.04
CA ARG A 190 6.19 8.32 -11.78
C ARG A 190 6.58 9.40 -10.76
N PRO A 191 5.59 10.03 -10.10
CA PRO A 191 5.87 11.11 -9.17
C PRO A 191 6.72 10.58 -8.01
N THR A 192 7.92 11.11 -7.89
CA THR A 192 8.89 10.70 -6.87
C THR A 192 8.62 11.41 -5.54
N ALA A 193 9.19 10.90 -4.45
CA ALA A 193 9.13 11.57 -3.14
C ALA A 193 9.62 13.04 -3.20
N ASN A 194 10.63 13.33 -4.03
CA ASN A 194 11.13 14.69 -4.23
C ASN A 194 10.08 15.59 -4.89
N ASP A 195 9.29 15.07 -5.84
CA ASP A 195 8.22 15.83 -6.49
C ASP A 195 7.14 16.22 -5.49
N VAL A 196 6.76 15.31 -4.59
CA VAL A 196 5.81 15.60 -3.50
C VAL A 196 6.33 16.73 -2.60
N THR A 197 7.62 16.74 -2.26
CA THR A 197 8.20 17.83 -1.46
C THR A 197 8.22 19.17 -2.20
N GLN A 198 8.49 19.17 -3.52
CA GLN A 198 8.40 20.38 -4.34
C GLN A 198 6.95 20.90 -4.42
N MET A 199 5.99 20.00 -4.60
CA MET A 199 4.56 20.35 -4.61
C MET A 199 4.10 20.94 -3.28
N LYS A 200 4.56 20.38 -2.16
CA LYS A 200 4.35 20.93 -0.81
C LYS A 200 4.90 22.35 -0.72
N GLN A 201 6.14 22.59 -1.12
CA GLN A 201 6.76 23.92 -1.09
C GLN A 201 5.98 24.93 -1.93
N ARG A 202 5.55 24.54 -3.14
CA ARG A 202 4.73 25.37 -4.02
C ARG A 202 3.38 25.73 -3.39
N LEU A 203 2.67 24.74 -2.83
CA LEU A 203 1.40 24.99 -2.13
C LEU A 203 1.56 25.93 -0.93
N MET A 204 2.63 25.77 -0.15
CA MET A 204 2.92 26.65 0.98
C MET A 204 3.24 28.08 0.51
N GLY A 205 3.99 28.24 -0.58
CA GLY A 205 4.26 29.55 -1.18
C GLY A 205 2.98 30.26 -1.65
N ILE A 206 2.08 29.51 -2.30
CA ILE A 206 0.77 30.03 -2.73
C ILE A 206 -0.07 30.44 -1.51
N ALA A 207 -0.12 29.60 -0.47
CA ALA A 207 -0.86 29.91 0.75
C ALA A 207 -0.32 31.15 1.48
N GLN A 208 1.01 31.28 1.57
CA GLN A 208 1.65 32.48 2.12
C GLN A 208 1.34 33.73 1.29
N GLY A 209 1.35 33.63 -0.05
CA GLY A 209 0.96 34.71 -0.94
C GLY A 209 -0.50 35.17 -0.75
N LEU A 210 -1.37 34.28 -0.27
CA LEU A 210 -2.76 34.56 0.09
C LEU A 210 -2.94 35.05 1.54
N GLY A 211 -1.86 35.13 2.32
CA GLY A 211 -1.88 35.53 3.73
C GLY A 211 -2.37 34.46 4.68
N LEU A 212 -2.47 33.20 4.24
CA LEU A 212 -2.85 32.05 5.07
C LEU A 212 -1.60 31.50 5.77
N ALA A 213 -1.47 31.76 7.07
CA ALA A 213 -0.42 31.16 7.89
C ALA A 213 -0.77 29.70 8.21
N LEU A 214 -0.42 28.78 7.30
CA LEU A 214 -0.55 27.34 7.57
C LEU A 214 0.56 26.87 8.51
N GLN A 215 0.17 26.44 9.71
CA GLN A 215 1.05 25.71 10.61
C GLN A 215 1.05 24.23 10.24
N TRP A 216 2.15 23.76 9.68
CA TRP A 216 2.40 22.33 9.45
C TRP A 216 2.93 21.73 10.74
N SER A 217 2.19 20.80 11.37
CA SER A 217 2.58 20.09 12.59
C SER A 217 2.39 18.58 12.46
#